data_AF-A0A6I1QUL0-F1
#
_entry.id   AF-A0A6I1QUL0-F1
#
_cell.length_a   1.000
_cell.length_b   1.000
_cell.length_c   1.000
_cell.angle_alpha   90.00
_cell.angle_beta   90.00
_cell.angle_gamma   90.00
#
_symmetry.space_group_name_H-M   'P 1'
#
loop_
_entity.id
_entity.type
_entity.pdbx_description
1 polymer ?
#
loop_
_entity_poly.entity_id
_entity_poly.type
_entity_poly.pdbx_seq_one_letter_code
_entity_poly.pdbx_strand_id
1 'polypeptide(L)'
;MELKGKQVMVLGLARTGRESARFLAQQGAVVRVSDIRAAAELQQEMNALAGLPIQYHLGGQDRSWLEGVDLVVPSPGVPMDNVLLREAGRRGTKILSSPT
;
A
#
# COMPACT_ATOMS: atom_id res chain seq x y z
N MET A 1 13.39 -4.89 10.76
CA MET A 1 13.44 -4.44 9.36
C MET A 1 13.65 -2.95 9.37
N GLU A 2 14.65 -2.43 8.67
CA GLU A 2 14.82 -0.98 8.50
C GLU A 2 13.79 -0.46 7.49
N LEU A 3 12.89 0.42 7.93
CA LEU A 3 11.79 0.97 7.13
C LEU A 3 12.04 2.40 6.67
N LYS A 4 12.90 3.13 7.38
CA LYS A 4 13.18 4.53 7.10
C LYS A 4 13.73 4.70 5.68
N GLY A 5 13.12 5.60 4.90
CA GLY A 5 13.50 5.88 3.52
C GLY A 5 13.12 4.83 2.49
N LYS A 6 12.59 3.66 2.90
CA LYS A 6 12.11 2.65 1.94
C LYS A 6 10.80 3.07 1.29
N GLN A 7 10.67 2.78 0.01
CA GLN A 7 9.43 2.95 -0.75
C GLN A 7 8.52 1.75 -0.50
N VAL A 8 7.44 1.97 0.24
CA VAL A 8 6.52 0.89 0.64
C VAL A 8 5.14 1.12 0.03
N MET A 9 4.64 0.13 -0.70
CA MET A 9 3.29 0.12 -1.25
C MET A 9 2.37 -0.73 -0.36
N VAL A 10 1.34 -0.12 0.22
CA VAL A 10 0.26 -0.83 0.90
C VAL A 10 -0.87 -1.09 -0.08
N LEU A 11 -1.32 -2.34 -0.20
CA LEU A 11 -2.47 -2.69 -1.03
C LEU A 11 -3.73 -2.80 -0.16
N GLY A 12 -4.75 -2.04 -0.53
CA GLY A 12 -6.00 -1.85 0.20
C GLY A 12 -5.89 -0.75 1.25
N LEU A 13 -6.91 0.12 1.33
CA LEU A 13 -7.01 1.24 2.28
C LEU A 13 -8.16 1.09 3.28
N ALA A 14 -8.80 -0.08 3.35
CA ALA A 14 -9.76 -0.39 4.42
C ALA A 14 -9.09 -0.37 5.82
N ARG A 15 -9.76 -0.90 6.84
CA ARG A 15 -9.29 -0.82 8.24
C ARG A 15 -7.81 -1.21 8.42
N THR A 16 -7.41 -2.44 8.07
CA THR A 16 -6.04 -2.91 8.29
C THR A 16 -5.01 -2.14 7.44
N GLY A 17 -5.32 -1.90 6.17
CA GLY A 17 -4.44 -1.16 5.27
C GLY A 17 -4.15 0.26 5.75
N ARG A 18 -5.18 0.96 6.27
CA ARG A 18 -5.01 2.27 6.90
C ARG A 18 -4.06 2.23 8.08
N GLU A 19 -4.22 1.27 8.98
CA GLU A 19 -3.34 1.10 10.14
C GLU A 19 -1.90 0.81 9.73
N SER A 20 -1.71 -0.06 8.74
CA SER A 20 -0.40 -0.35 8.17
C SER A 20 0.24 0.89 7.56
N ALA A 21 -0.49 1.65 6.75
CA ALA A 21 0.00 2.87 6.13
C ALA A 21 0.43 3.92 7.17
N ARG A 22 -0.38 4.10 8.23
CA ARG A 22 -0.03 4.99 9.36
C ARG A 22 1.25 4.55 10.04
N PHE A 23 1.34 3.27 10.41
CA PHE A 23 2.51 2.73 11.08
C PHE A 23 3.78 2.92 10.23
N LEU A 24 3.72 2.55 8.95
CA LEU A 24 4.86 2.66 8.02
C LEU A 24 5.33 4.12 7.88
N ALA A 25 4.40 5.06 7.74
CA ALA A 25 4.72 6.48 7.63
C ALA A 25 5.39 7.00 8.92
N GLN A 26 4.89 6.60 10.09
CA GLN A 26 5.48 6.94 11.39
C GLN A 26 6.87 6.32 11.60
N GLN A 27 7.15 5.18 10.97
CA GLN A 27 8.49 4.58 10.94
C GLN A 27 9.44 5.24 9.91
N GLY A 28 8.99 6.29 9.22
CA GLY A 28 9.78 7.05 8.26
C GLY A 28 9.89 6.40 6.87
N ALA A 29 9.03 5.44 6.55
CA ALA A 29 8.93 4.92 5.18
C ALA A 29 8.30 5.97 4.25
N VAL A 30 8.64 5.92 2.97
CA VAL A 30 7.93 6.67 1.92
C VAL A 30 6.75 5.81 1.48
N VAL A 31 5.55 6.16 1.94
CA VAL A 31 4.38 5.30 1.83
C VAL A 31 3.55 5.67 0.60
N ARG A 32 3.28 4.66 -0.21
CA ARG A 32 2.27 4.66 -1.25
C ARG A 32 1.13 3.73 -0.84
N VAL A 33 -0.10 4.10 -1.14
CA VAL A 33 -1.28 3.28 -0.92
C VAL A 33 -1.99 3.08 -2.25
N SER A 34 -2.41 1.86 -2.55
CA SER A 34 -3.31 1.59 -3.66
C SER A 34 -4.60 0.91 -3.21
N ASP A 35 -5.73 1.35 -3.74
CA ASP A 35 -7.04 0.72 -3.56
C ASP A 35 -7.84 0.86 -4.87
N ILE A 36 -8.66 -0.15 -5.19
CA ILE A 36 -9.48 -0.15 -6.40
C ILE A 36 -10.63 0.84 -6.33
N ARG A 37 -11.08 1.18 -5.12
CA ARG A 37 -12.13 2.15 -4.88
C ARG A 37 -11.64 3.56 -5.20
N ALA A 38 -12.55 4.41 -5.66
CA ALA A 38 -12.22 5.79 -5.97
C ALA A 38 -11.98 6.61 -4.69
N ALA A 39 -11.31 7.77 -4.83
CA ALA A 39 -11.06 8.66 -3.70
C ALA A 39 -12.35 9.10 -2.97
N ALA A 40 -13.47 9.23 -3.69
CA ALA A 40 -14.77 9.59 -3.11
C ALA A 40 -15.29 8.56 -2.10
N GLU A 41 -14.96 7.28 -2.29
CA GLU A 41 -15.38 6.17 -1.41
C GLU A 41 -14.43 5.98 -0.21
N LEU A 42 -13.28 6.65 -0.23
CA LEU A 42 -12.17 6.45 0.71
C LEU A 42 -11.90 7.67 1.61
N GLN A 43 -12.79 8.65 1.59
CA GLN A 43 -12.61 9.91 2.31
C GLN A 43 -12.37 9.70 3.80
N GLN A 44 -13.10 8.77 4.42
CA GLN A 44 -12.95 8.50 5.85
C GLN A 44 -11.54 7.97 6.18
N GLU A 45 -11.02 7.04 5.39
CA GLU A 45 -9.70 6.44 5.60
C GLU A 45 -8.57 7.42 5.26
N MET A 46 -8.74 8.23 4.21
CA MET A 46 -7.81 9.31 3.87
C MET A 46 -7.76 10.38 4.96
N ASN A 47 -8.92 10.82 5.48
CA ASN A 47 -8.99 11.82 6.56
C ASN A 47 -8.32 11.31 7.85
N ALA A 48 -8.46 10.02 8.16
CA ALA A 48 -7.80 9.40 9.31
C ALA A 48 -6.26 9.29 9.18
N LEU A 49 -5.73 9.57 7.98
CA LEU A 49 -4.29 9.62 7.68
C LEU A 49 -3.80 11.05 7.37
N ALA A 50 -4.67 12.04 7.51
CA ALA A 50 -4.33 13.44 7.25
C ALA A 50 -3.11 13.86 8.09
N GLY A 51 -2.19 14.60 7.46
CA GLY A 51 -0.93 15.03 8.07
C GLY A 51 0.23 14.04 7.94
N LEU A 52 0.00 12.83 7.42
CA LEU A 52 1.08 11.90 7.07
C LEU A 52 1.45 12.05 5.58
N PRO A 53 2.74 11.95 5.22
CA PRO A 53 3.20 12.06 3.83
C PRO A 53 2.91 10.76 3.07
N ILE A 54 1.65 10.55 2.70
CA ILE A 54 1.18 9.35 1.99
C ILE A 54 0.74 9.71 0.57
N GLN A 55 1.26 8.97 -0.41
CA GLN A 55 0.81 9.06 -1.79
C GLN A 55 -0.29 8.04 -2.08
N TYR A 56 -1.36 8.46 -2.74
CA TYR A 56 -2.52 7.61 -3.01
C TYR A 56 -2.67 7.31 -4.51
N HIS A 57 -2.84 6.03 -4.82
CA HIS A 57 -3.11 5.50 -6.16
C HIS A 57 -4.46 4.78 -6.16
N LEU A 58 -5.53 5.53 -6.41
CA LEU A 58 -6.91 5.10 -6.17
C LEU A 58 -7.72 4.98 -7.46
N GLY A 59 -8.81 4.22 -7.41
CA GLY A 59 -9.76 4.11 -8.52
C GLY A 59 -9.29 3.22 -9.67
N GLY A 60 -8.32 2.34 -9.44
CA GLY A 60 -7.81 1.46 -10.49
C GLY A 60 -6.60 0.63 -10.07
N GLN A 61 -5.95 0.03 -11.06
CA GLN A 61 -4.72 -0.73 -10.89
C GLN A 61 -3.81 -0.49 -12.10
N ASP A 62 -2.64 0.10 -11.87
CA ASP A 62 -1.62 0.29 -12.90
C ASP A 62 -0.26 -0.23 -12.40
N ARG A 63 0.33 -1.14 -13.18
CA ARG A 63 1.63 -1.77 -12.90
C ARG A 63 2.77 -0.76 -12.78
N SER A 64 2.65 0.42 -13.40
CA SER A 64 3.63 1.51 -13.27
C SER A 64 3.75 2.00 -11.83
N TRP A 65 2.71 1.85 -10.99
CA TRP A 65 2.72 2.32 -9.60
C TRP A 65 3.72 1.57 -8.70
N LEU A 66 4.21 0.41 -9.16
CA LEU A 66 5.26 -0.36 -8.50
C LEU A 66 6.69 0.12 -8.83
N GLU A 67 6.86 1.12 -9.68
CA GLU A 67 8.17 1.66 -10.01
C GLU A 67 8.87 2.25 -8.77
N GLY A 68 10.07 1.76 -8.50
CA GLY A 68 10.86 2.14 -7.33
C GLY A 68 10.32 1.63 -5.99
N VAL A 69 9.34 0.71 -5.98
CA VAL A 69 8.82 0.12 -4.73
C VAL A 69 9.76 -0.98 -4.23
N ASP A 70 10.23 -0.84 -2.99
CA ASP A 70 11.10 -1.80 -2.32
C ASP A 70 10.33 -2.94 -1.65
N LEU A 71 9.10 -2.65 -1.20
CA LEU A 71 8.28 -3.52 -0.39
C LEU A 71 6.80 -3.34 -0.69
N VAL A 72 6.08 -4.45 -0.82
CA VAL A 72 4.62 -4.49 -0.90
C VAL A 72 4.03 -5.11 0.37
N VAL A 73 2.99 -4.47 0.90
CA VAL A 73 2.24 -4.89 2.09
C VAL A 73 0.78 -5.10 1.69
N PRO A 74 0.38 -6.32 1.31
CA PRO A 74 -1.03 -6.63 1.05
C PRO A 74 -1.83 -6.68 2.36
N SER A 75 -2.94 -5.95 2.41
CA SER A 75 -3.95 -6.12 3.47
C SER A 75 -4.68 -7.48 3.31
N PRO A 76 -5.12 -8.16 4.39
CA PRO A 76 -5.72 -9.51 4.31
C PRO A 76 -6.91 -9.68 3.35
N GLY A 77 -7.63 -8.60 3.04
CA GLY A 77 -8.75 -8.62 2.10
C GLY A 77 -8.37 -8.40 0.62
N VAL A 78 -7.08 -8.20 0.32
CA VAL A 78 -6.62 -8.00 -1.06
C VAL A 78 -6.67 -9.34 -1.80
N PRO A 79 -7.39 -9.44 -2.93
CA PRO A 79 -7.44 -10.66 -3.72
C PRO A 79 -6.05 -11.09 -4.21
N MET A 80 -5.81 -12.40 -4.27
CA MET A 80 -4.54 -12.96 -4.77
C MET A 80 -4.30 -12.65 -6.26
N ASP A 81 -5.36 -12.39 -7.01
CA ASP A 81 -5.31 -12.00 -8.42
C ASP A 81 -5.12 -10.48 -8.64
N ASN A 82 -4.98 -9.69 -7.56
CA ASN A 82 -4.68 -8.26 -7.64
C ASN A 82 -3.46 -8.01 -8.56
N VAL A 83 -3.63 -7.12 -9.54
CA VAL A 83 -2.62 -6.89 -10.60
C VAL A 83 -1.29 -6.43 -10.00
N LEU A 84 -1.31 -5.58 -8.98
CA LEU A 84 -0.09 -5.08 -8.34
C LEU A 84 0.58 -6.17 -7.50
N LEU A 85 -0.19 -7.00 -6.79
CA LEU A 85 0.37 -8.10 -6.01
C LEU A 85 1.09 -9.12 -6.91
N ARG A 86 0.44 -9.50 -8.02
CA ARG A 86 1.02 -10.43 -9.01
C ARG A 86 2.26 -9.83 -9.69
N GLU A 87 2.18 -8.56 -10.06
CA GLU A 87 3.29 -7.87 -10.71
C GLU A 87 4.49 -7.70 -9.77
N ALA A 88 4.26 -7.41 -8.49
CA ALA A 88 5.31 -7.35 -7.48
C ALA A 88 6.04 -8.70 -7.35
N GLY A 89 5.29 -9.81 -7.34
CA GLY A 89 5.86 -11.16 -7.36
C GLY A 89 6.69 -11.41 -8.62
N ARG A 90 6.20 -11.00 -9.79
CA ARG A 90 6.92 -11.12 -11.07
C ARG A 90 8.23 -10.32 -11.10
N ARG A 91 8.26 -9.15 -10.46
CA ARG A 91 9.44 -8.28 -10.36
C ARG A 91 10.44 -8.75 -9.29
N GLY A 92 10.09 -9.74 -8.47
CA GLY A 92 10.87 -10.12 -7.30
C GLY A 92 10.85 -9.05 -6.19
N THR A 93 9.89 -8.13 -6.22
CA THR A 93 9.70 -7.14 -5.15
C THR A 93 9.36 -7.88 -3.87
N LYS A 94 9.94 -7.46 -2.74
CA LYS A 94 9.63 -8.07 -1.45
C LYS A 94 8.15 -7.89 -1.13
N ILE A 95 7.46 -8.97 -0.78
CA ILE A 95 6.06 -8.96 -0.33
C ILE A 95 6.03 -9.40 1.13
N LEU A 96 5.41 -8.62 2.00
CA LEU A 96 5.14 -8.99 3.38
C LEU A 96 3.85 -9.82 3.44
N SER A 97 3.97 -11.13 3.60
CA SER A 97 2.85 -11.98 3.96
C SER A 97 2.64 -11.96 5.47
N SER A 98 1.39 -11.85 5.95
CA SER A 98 1.10 -12.32 7.31
C SER A 98 1.28 -13.84 7.32
N PRO A 99 1.79 -14.45 8.41
CA PRO A 99 1.72 -15.90 8.55
C PRO A 99 0.23 -16.30 8.49
N THR A 100 -0.10 -17.16 7.53
CA THR A 100 -1.38 -17.89 7.48
C THR A 100 -1.49 -18.84 8.65
#